data_AF-A0A348SYX7-F1
#
_entry.id   AF-A0A348SYX7-F1
#
_cell.length_a   1.000
_cell.length_b   1.000
_cell.length_c   1.000
_cell.angle_alpha   90.00
_cell.angle_beta   90.00
_cell.angle_gamma   90.00
#
_symmetry.space_group_name_H-M   'P 1'
#
loop_
_entity.id
_entity.type
_entity.pdbx_description
1 polymer ?
#
loop_
_entity_poly.entity_id
_entity_poly.type
_entity_poly.pdbx_seq_one_letter_code
_entity_poly.pdbx_strand_id
1 'polypeptide(L)'
;TKLRECYGKEEIDERHRHRYEFNNDYRAEMQNHGLVISGTSPDGRLVEAVELPGRDFHVGVQFHPEFKSRPNRAHPLFKGFIAAALKYQQEHTITDHQPMAD
;
A
#
# COMPACT_ATOMS: atom_id res chain seq x y z
N THR A 1 -3.66 2.37 -8.91
CA THR A 1 -3.66 1.80 -7.55
C THR A 1 -2.57 2.48 -6.76
N LYS A 2 -2.74 2.65 -5.45
CA LYS A 2 -1.76 3.30 -4.57
C LYS A 2 -0.42 2.58 -4.59
N LEU A 3 -0.43 1.25 -4.73
CA LEU A 3 0.75 0.42 -4.93
C LEU A 3 1.58 0.88 -6.14
N ARG A 4 0.96 1.00 -7.32
CA ARG A 4 1.64 1.45 -8.56
C ARG A 4 2.16 2.88 -8.43
N GLU A 5 1.39 3.77 -7.80
CA GLU A 5 1.81 5.15 -7.54
C GLU A 5 3.05 5.21 -6.63
N CYS A 6 3.11 4.39 -5.58
CA CYS A 6 4.26 4.35 -4.68
C CYS A 6 5.50 3.82 -5.40
N TYR A 7 5.38 2.71 -6.12
CA TYR A 7 6.52 2.06 -6.77
C TYR A 7 6.97 2.76 -8.06
N GLY A 8 6.06 3.44 -8.77
CA GLY A 8 6.33 4.07 -10.06
C GLY A 8 6.61 3.08 -11.20
N LYS A 9 6.26 1.79 -11.01
CA LYS A 9 6.51 0.70 -11.96
C LYS A 9 5.45 -0.39 -11.85
N GLU A 10 5.30 -1.18 -12.91
CA GLU A 10 4.31 -2.26 -13.00
C GLU A 10 4.82 -3.58 -12.42
N GLU A 11 6.13 -3.84 -12.55
CA GLU A 11 6.76 -5.07 -12.07
C GLU A 11 7.70 -4.80 -10.89
N ILE A 12 7.57 -5.63 -9.84
CA ILE A 12 8.35 -5.55 -8.61
C ILE A 12 8.78 -6.94 -8.15
N ASP A 13 9.90 -7.00 -7.46
CA ASP A 13 10.39 -8.21 -6.79
C ASP A 13 10.51 -7.93 -5.29
N GLU A 14 9.86 -8.72 -4.45
CA GLU A 14 9.83 -8.51 -3.01
C GLU A 14 10.19 -9.79 -2.24
N ARG A 15 10.39 -9.67 -0.92
CA ARG A 15 10.77 -10.82 -0.07
C ARG A 15 9.55 -11.39 0.64
N HIS A 16 9.32 -12.69 0.52
CA HIS A 16 8.18 -13.40 1.12
C HIS A 16 8.68 -14.33 2.23
N ARG A 17 7.90 -14.49 3.29
CA ARG A 17 8.16 -15.47 4.36
C ARG A 17 6.86 -15.90 5.02
N HIS A 18 6.03 -16.59 4.26
CA HIS A 18 4.73 -17.09 4.70
C HIS A 18 4.43 -18.43 4.02
N ARG A 19 3.26 -19.01 4.31
CA ARG A 19 2.79 -20.28 3.73
C ARG A 19 1.29 -20.25 3.37
N TYR A 20 0.54 -19.36 3.99
CA TYR A 20 -0.89 -19.20 3.72
C TYR A 20 -1.07 -18.18 2.61
N GLU A 21 -1.89 -18.56 1.63
CA GLU A 21 -2.21 -17.74 0.47
C GLU A 21 -3.66 -17.28 0.53
N PHE A 22 -3.98 -16.21 -0.20
CA PHE A 22 -5.36 -15.79 -0.39
C PHE A 22 -6.15 -16.91 -1.10
N ASN A 23 -7.29 -17.31 -0.55
CA ASN A 23 -8.14 -18.29 -1.21
C ASN A 23 -8.90 -17.64 -2.38
N ASN A 24 -8.53 -18.02 -3.61
CA ASN A 24 -9.12 -17.47 -4.83
C ASN A 24 -10.62 -17.77 -4.98
N ASP A 25 -11.18 -18.75 -4.26
CA ASP A 25 -12.64 -18.98 -4.25
C ASP A 25 -13.41 -17.74 -3.75
N TYR A 26 -12.79 -16.93 -2.87
CA TYR A 26 -13.36 -15.70 -2.34
C TYR A 26 -12.97 -14.45 -3.14
N ARG A 27 -12.22 -14.59 -4.24
CA ARG A 27 -11.71 -13.44 -5.03
C ARG A 27 -12.86 -12.55 -5.49
N ALA A 28 -13.84 -13.14 -6.17
CA ALA A 28 -14.97 -12.40 -6.73
C ALA A 28 -15.84 -11.75 -5.64
N GLU A 29 -16.12 -12.48 -4.55
CA GLU A 29 -16.90 -11.96 -3.42
C GLU A 29 -16.23 -10.73 -2.80
N MET A 30 -14.94 -10.81 -2.48
CA MET A 30 -14.19 -9.70 -1.90
C MET A 30 -14.15 -8.49 -2.84
N GLN A 31 -13.96 -8.72 -4.15
CA GLN A 31 -13.98 -7.65 -5.14
C GLN A 31 -15.35 -6.98 -5.26
N ASN A 32 -16.43 -7.76 -5.23
CA ASN A 32 -17.80 -7.24 -5.23
C ASN A 32 -18.11 -6.37 -4.00
N HIS A 33 -17.42 -6.61 -2.88
CA HIS A 33 -17.48 -5.80 -1.66
C HIS A 33 -16.43 -4.68 -1.60
N GLY A 34 -15.75 -4.39 -2.71
CA GLY A 34 -14.89 -3.22 -2.86
C GLY A 34 -13.41 -3.44 -2.62
N LEU A 35 -12.95 -4.67 -2.33
CA LEU A 35 -11.53 -4.98 -2.26
C LEU A 35 -10.92 -4.96 -3.67
N VAL A 36 -9.86 -4.19 -3.87
CA VAL A 36 -9.11 -4.19 -5.13
C VAL A 36 -7.90 -5.09 -5.00
N ILE A 37 -7.77 -6.10 -5.86
CA ILE A 37 -6.52 -6.85 -6.01
C ILE A 37 -5.57 -6.01 -6.87
N SER A 38 -4.57 -5.42 -6.24
CA SER A 38 -3.68 -4.43 -6.88
C SER A 38 -2.31 -5.01 -7.27
N GLY A 39 -2.00 -6.24 -6.85
CA GLY A 39 -0.82 -6.97 -7.26
C GLY A 39 -1.02 -8.48 -7.18
N THR A 40 -0.46 -9.20 -8.15
CA THR A 40 -0.47 -10.68 -8.22
C THR A 40 0.90 -11.21 -8.59
N SER A 41 1.12 -12.51 -8.39
CA SER A 41 2.24 -13.22 -9.01
C SER A 41 2.18 -13.09 -10.55
N PRO A 42 3.29 -13.34 -11.27
CA PRO A 42 3.33 -13.24 -12.74
C PRO A 42 2.32 -14.13 -13.46
N ASP A 43 1.96 -15.27 -12.87
CA ASP A 43 0.93 -16.19 -13.39
C ASP A 43 -0.50 -15.80 -12.97
N GLY A 44 -0.66 -14.72 -12.20
CA GLY A 44 -1.93 -14.19 -11.71
C GLY A 44 -2.58 -14.97 -10.57
N ARG A 45 -1.99 -16.09 -10.13
CA ARG A 45 -2.62 -17.04 -9.20
C ARG A 45 -2.55 -16.56 -7.76
N LEU A 46 -1.41 -16.05 -7.31
CA LEU A 46 -1.24 -15.55 -5.96
C LEU A 46 -1.64 -14.07 -5.89
N VAL A 47 -2.33 -13.69 -4.84
CA VAL A 47 -2.65 -12.30 -4.53
C VAL A 47 -1.53 -11.76 -3.64
N GLU A 48 -0.77 -10.81 -4.16
CA GLU A 48 0.42 -10.28 -3.49
C GLU A 48 0.14 -8.94 -2.79
N ALA A 49 -0.83 -8.20 -3.32
CA ALA A 49 -1.25 -6.92 -2.76
C ALA A 49 -2.74 -6.66 -2.98
N VAL A 50 -3.36 -6.04 -1.98
CA VAL A 50 -4.76 -5.61 -2.00
C VAL A 50 -4.89 -4.18 -1.52
N GLU A 51 -5.94 -3.50 -1.96
CA GLU A 51 -6.26 -2.13 -1.58
C GLU A 51 -7.74 -1.99 -1.26
N LEU A 52 -8.07 -1.06 -0.36
CA LEU A 52 -9.44 -0.62 -0.12
C LEU A 52 -9.57 0.85 -0.55
N PRO A 53 -10.21 1.15 -1.70
CA PRO A 53 -10.38 2.51 -2.18
C PRO A 53 -11.20 3.40 -1.23
N GLY A 54 -11.13 4.73 -1.44
CA GLY A 54 -11.87 5.72 -0.65
C GLY A 54 -11.13 6.25 0.58
N ARG A 55 -9.83 5.94 0.71
CA ARG A 55 -8.93 6.42 1.77
C ARG A 55 -7.62 6.89 1.14
N ASP A 56 -6.92 7.81 1.79
CA ASP A 56 -5.62 8.29 1.28
C ASP A 56 -4.59 7.16 1.14
N PHE A 57 -4.64 6.19 2.06
CA PHE A 57 -3.80 5.00 2.01
C PHE A 57 -4.46 3.84 2.75
N HIS A 58 -4.73 2.75 2.03
CA HIS A 58 -5.17 1.47 2.60
C HIS A 58 -4.65 0.37 1.68
N VAL A 59 -3.42 -0.06 1.92
CA VAL A 59 -2.71 -1.05 1.12
C VAL A 59 -2.27 -2.19 2.04
N GLY A 60 -2.64 -3.42 1.69
CA GLY A 60 -2.14 -4.64 2.30
C GLY A 60 -1.22 -5.37 1.33
N VAL A 61 -0.09 -5.88 1.80
CA VAL A 61 0.85 -6.66 1.01
C VAL A 61 1.20 -7.95 1.74
N GLN A 62 1.46 -9.01 0.99
CA GLN A 62 1.82 -10.32 1.54
C GLN A 62 3.34 -10.46 1.77
N PHE A 63 4.13 -9.71 1.01
CA PHE A 63 5.59 -9.63 1.16
C PHE A 63 6.02 -8.69 2.30
N HIS A 64 7.34 -8.66 2.54
CA HIS A 64 8.00 -7.91 3.61
C HIS A 64 8.79 -6.70 3.06
N PRO A 65 8.16 -5.55 2.80
CA PRO A 65 8.84 -4.35 2.28
C PRO A 65 9.92 -3.81 3.24
N GLU A 66 9.81 -4.08 4.53
CA GLU A 66 10.77 -3.71 5.58
C GLU A 66 12.17 -4.26 5.32
N PHE A 67 12.29 -5.45 4.73
CA PHE A 67 13.59 -6.05 4.46
C PHE A 67 14.37 -5.35 3.34
N LYS A 68 13.69 -4.59 2.47
CA LYS A 68 14.31 -3.82 1.39
C LYS A 68 14.43 -2.33 1.69
N SER A 69 13.81 -1.84 2.76
CA SER A 69 13.97 -0.47 3.23
C SER A 69 15.39 -0.23 3.78
N ARG A 70 15.96 0.96 3.55
CA ARG A 70 17.25 1.39 4.08
C ARG A 70 17.14 2.83 4.63
N PRO A 71 17.95 3.24 5.61
CA PRO A 71 17.88 4.59 6.18
C PRO A 71 17.99 5.72 5.14
N ASN A 72 18.89 5.56 4.16
CA ASN A 72 19.10 6.52 3.06
C ASN A 72 18.24 6.24 1.81
N ARG A 73 17.42 5.17 1.84
CA ARG A 73 16.55 4.77 0.74
C ARG A 73 15.34 4.04 1.32
N ALA A 74 14.42 4.81 1.87
CA ALA A 74 13.19 4.29 2.42
C ALA A 74 12.41 3.53 1.34
N HIS A 75 11.81 2.40 1.72
CA HIS A 75 10.98 1.64 0.78
C HIS A 75 9.78 2.49 0.33
N PRO A 76 9.36 2.44 -0.95
CA PRO A 76 8.34 3.33 -1.48
C PRO A 76 7.00 3.25 -0.75
N LEU A 77 6.58 2.07 -0.29
CA LEU A 77 5.34 1.91 0.47
C LEU A 77 5.37 2.63 1.83
N PHE A 78 6.50 2.64 2.54
CA PHE A 78 6.60 3.39 3.79
C PHE A 78 6.58 4.89 3.53
N LYS A 79 7.27 5.35 2.47
CA LYS A 79 7.23 6.77 2.06
C LYS A 79 5.79 7.20 1.74
N GLY A 80 5.06 6.39 0.98
CA GLY A 80 3.66 6.63 0.64
C GLY A 80 2.73 6.63 1.86
N PHE A 81 2.89 5.65 2.75
CA PHE A 81 2.10 5.56 3.98
C PHE A 81 2.30 6.77 4.90
N ILE A 82 3.55 7.18 5.13
CA ILE A 82 3.85 8.34 5.98
C ILE A 82 3.34 9.63 5.34
N ALA A 83 3.49 9.80 4.03
CA ALA A 83 2.94 10.97 3.33
C ALA A 83 1.41 11.07 3.49
N ALA A 84 0.70 9.95 3.35
CA ALA A 84 -0.74 9.91 3.57
C ALA A 84 -1.13 10.18 5.03
N ALA A 85 -0.35 9.68 6.00
CA ALA A 85 -0.57 9.95 7.41
C ALA A 85 -0.39 11.44 7.75
N LEU A 86 0.63 12.09 7.19
CA LEU A 86 0.86 13.53 7.36
C LEU A 86 -0.27 14.36 6.73
N LYS A 87 -0.72 13.99 5.53
CA LYS A 87 -1.88 14.61 4.89
C LYS A 87 -3.13 14.49 5.77
N TYR A 88 -3.43 13.29 6.24
CA TYR A 88 -4.57 13.04 7.13
C TYR A 88 -4.47 13.90 8.41
N GLN A 89 -3.29 13.98 9.01
CA GLN A 89 -3.05 14.82 10.19
C GLN A 89 -3.36 16.30 9.89
N GLN A 90 -2.88 16.84 8.77
CA GLN A 90 -3.12 18.24 8.37
C GLN A 90 -4.61 18.53 8.16
N GLU A 91 -5.36 17.59 7.58
CA GLU A 91 -6.78 17.77 7.29
C GLU A 91 -7.68 17.62 8.53
N HIS A 92 -7.23 16.89 9.56
CA HIS A 92 -8.05 16.51 10.71
C HIS A 92 -7.57 17.10 12.04
N THR A 93 -6.44 17.79 12.06
CA THR A 93 -5.98 18.52 13.23
C THR A 93 -6.32 20.00 13.03
N ILE A 94 -7.14 20.57 13.91
CA ILE A 94 -7.31 22.02 13.99
C ILE A 94 -5.99 22.57 14.53
N THR A 95 -5.15 23.11 13.66
CA THR A 95 -3.97 23.86 14.08
C THR A 95 -4.36 25.30 14.38
N ASP A 96 -4.38 25.68 15.66
CA ASP A 96 -4.38 27.10 16.09
C ASP A 96 -3.06 27.81 15.69
N HIS A 97 -2.09 27.07 15.15
CA HIS A 97 -0.83 27.62 14.70
C HIS A 97 -0.93 28.06 13.25
N GLN A 98 -1.00 29.38 13.05
CA GLN A 98 -0.81 30.02 11.76
C GLN A 98 0.59 29.64 11.24
N PRO A 99 0.74 29.19 9.97
CA PRO A 99 2.05 28.90 9.43
C PRO A 99 2.86 30.21 9.38
N MET A 100 4.07 30.19 9.95
CA MET A 100 5.05 31.26 9.70
C MET A 100 5.35 31.23 8.19
N ALA A 101 5.01 32.33 7.52
CA ALA A 101 5.39 32.53 6.13
C ALA A 101 6.92 32.70 6.08
N ASP A 102 7.57 31.90 5.23
CA ASP A 102 8.93 32.21 4.73
C ASP A 102 8.83 33.22 3.58
#